data_AF-A0A8J5JPD5-F1
#
_entry.id   AF-A0A8J5JPD5-F1
#
_cell.length_a   1.000
_cell.length_b   1.000
_cell.length_c   1.000
_cell.angle_alpha   90.00
_cell.angle_beta   90.00
_cell.angle_gamma   90.00
#
_symmetry.space_group_name_H-M   'P 1'
#
loop_
_entity.id
_entity.type
_entity.pdbx_description
1 polymer ?
#
loop_
_entity_poly.entity_id
_entity_poly.type
_entity_poly.pdbx_seq_one_letter_code
_entity_poly.pdbx_strand_id
1 'polypeptide(L)'
;MQLVVKESKQLVVTDKKQVLTVPPRKDTANLAPYNHEEADTRMMVHAADALECGHRRILIRTVDTDVVSLAVALANERSEVLDKLWLTFGTGKNRRYIAAHQIAKTLGPEKSRALPVFHAITGCDTNAFPEVTTAFLSLASTPSELPDGVLSTLERFIVLLYDRTSTCCDVNVLRKKLFSRKSRSLEDLPRTRAALEQHIKRAAYQAGHIWGEAAIAFVSLPSPFDWDWVKSGDERLQKTLRWQV
;
A
#
# COMPACT_ATOMS: atom_id res chain seq x y z
N MET A 1 21.14 24.04 -10.81
CA MET A 1 21.50 22.78 -11.49
C MET A 1 20.75 22.72 -12.81
N GLN A 2 21.40 23.00 -13.94
CA GLN A 2 20.79 22.83 -15.26
C GLN A 2 20.80 21.34 -15.60
N LEU A 3 19.62 20.73 -15.65
CA LEU A 3 19.44 19.33 -16.05
C LEU A 3 19.54 19.26 -17.58
N VAL A 4 20.67 18.76 -18.08
CA VAL A 4 20.85 18.51 -19.52
C VAL A 4 20.20 17.16 -19.85
N VAL A 5 19.05 17.20 -20.51
CA VAL A 5 18.34 16.01 -21.02
C VAL A 5 18.88 15.70 -22.42
N LYS A 6 19.28 14.44 -22.67
CA LYS A 6 19.73 14.02 -24.01
C LYS A 6 18.60 14.22 -25.03
N GLU A 7 18.94 14.54 -26.27
CA GLU A 7 18.00 14.57 -27.39
C GLU A 7 17.19 13.26 -27.44
N SER A 8 15.89 13.38 -27.71
CA SER A 8 14.87 12.30 -27.66
C SER A 8 14.42 11.81 -26.28
N LYS A 9 14.93 12.37 -25.17
CA LYS A 9 14.46 12.01 -23.82
C LYS A 9 13.56 13.10 -23.26
N GLN A 10 12.63 12.66 -22.42
CA GLN A 10 11.80 13.54 -21.63
C GLN A 10 12.07 13.30 -20.14
N LEU A 11 12.10 14.39 -19.39
CA LEU A 11 12.15 14.40 -17.94
C LEU A 11 10.87 15.02 -17.41
N VAL A 12 10.18 14.29 -16.55
CA VAL A 12 8.98 14.76 -15.82
C VAL A 12 9.30 14.69 -14.34
N VAL A 13 9.13 15.80 -13.63
CA VAL A 13 9.47 15.92 -12.20
C VAL A 13 8.27 16.47 -11.46
N THR A 14 8.01 15.90 -10.29
CA THR A 14 7.09 16.50 -9.31
C THR A 14 7.89 17.26 -8.27
N ASP A 15 7.61 18.54 -8.13
CA ASP A 15 8.23 19.41 -7.13
C ASP A 15 7.13 20.11 -6.33
N LYS A 16 6.98 19.72 -5.06
CA LYS A 16 6.01 20.22 -4.08
C LYS A 16 4.54 20.13 -4.48
N LYS A 17 4.05 21.03 -5.33
CA LYS A 17 2.68 21.09 -5.88
C LYS A 17 2.66 21.32 -7.40
N GLN A 18 3.83 21.20 -8.04
CA GLN A 18 4.01 21.51 -9.45
C GLN A 18 4.59 20.30 -10.19
N VAL A 19 4.32 20.26 -11.49
CA VAL A 19 4.89 19.29 -12.41
C VAL A 19 5.74 20.03 -13.42
N LEU A 20 7.03 19.70 -13.46
CA LEU A 20 8.01 20.30 -14.36
C LEU A 20 8.36 19.28 -15.45
N THR A 21 8.43 19.74 -16.70
CA THR A 21 8.68 18.87 -17.85
C THR A 21 9.77 19.44 -18.75
N VAL A 22 10.68 18.58 -19.21
CA VAL A 22 11.75 18.93 -20.15
C VAL A 22 11.83 17.86 -21.24
N PRO A 23 11.53 18.16 -22.51
CA PRO A 23 10.98 19.44 -22.98
C PRO A 23 9.57 19.70 -22.41
N PRO A 24 9.10 20.96 -22.43
CA PRO A 24 7.76 21.31 -21.94
C PRO A 24 6.66 20.49 -22.61
N ARG A 25 5.78 19.88 -21.81
CA ARG A 25 4.55 19.23 -22.28
C ARG A 25 3.43 20.24 -22.41
N LYS A 26 2.62 20.11 -23.47
CA LYS A 26 1.36 20.85 -23.62
C LYS A 26 0.30 20.36 -22.64
N ASP A 27 0.31 19.06 -22.33
CA ASP A 27 -0.67 18.43 -21.46
C ASP A 27 0.01 17.67 -20.31
N THR A 28 -0.43 18.02 -19.09
CA THR A 28 -0.03 17.43 -17.81
C THR A 28 -1.23 17.15 -16.91
N ALA A 29 -2.45 17.08 -17.47
CA ALA A 29 -3.69 16.89 -16.71
C ALA A 29 -3.69 15.58 -15.89
N ASN A 30 -3.06 14.52 -16.41
CA ASN A 30 -2.89 13.25 -15.70
C ASN A 30 -1.84 13.29 -14.57
N LEU A 31 -1.14 14.42 -14.40
CA LEU A 31 -0.09 14.61 -13.41
C LEU A 31 -0.41 15.74 -12.42
N ALA A 32 -1.24 16.72 -12.80
CA ALA A 32 -1.61 17.87 -11.99
C ALA A 32 -3.05 18.39 -12.29
N PRO A 33 -3.79 18.92 -11.30
CA PRO A 33 -3.41 19.01 -9.88
C PRO A 33 -3.32 17.64 -9.23
N TYR A 34 -2.60 17.53 -8.11
CA TYR A 34 -2.47 16.29 -7.36
C TYR A 34 -2.50 16.53 -5.86
N ASN A 35 -2.92 15.50 -5.10
CA ASN A 35 -3.04 15.55 -3.65
C ASN A 35 -2.39 14.37 -2.90
N HIS A 36 -1.61 13.54 -3.60
CA HIS A 36 -0.73 12.54 -2.99
C HIS A 36 0.37 13.20 -2.15
N GLU A 37 0.44 12.84 -0.86
CA GLU A 37 1.47 13.35 0.07
C GLU A 37 2.79 12.59 -0.07
N GLU A 38 2.72 11.28 -0.30
CA GLU A 38 3.89 10.38 -0.32
C GLU A 38 4.43 10.14 -1.74
N ALA A 39 5.73 9.80 -1.82
CA ALA A 39 6.41 9.62 -3.10
C ALA A 39 6.05 8.28 -3.77
N ASP A 40 5.75 7.25 -2.98
CA ASP A 40 5.41 5.91 -3.43
C ASP A 40 4.15 5.88 -4.33
N THR A 41 3.06 6.53 -3.90
CA THR A 41 1.85 6.67 -4.70
C THR A 41 2.08 7.64 -5.86
N ARG A 42 2.85 8.70 -5.65
CA ARG A 42 3.20 9.63 -6.72
C ARG A 42 3.92 8.92 -7.86
N MET A 43 4.77 7.94 -7.58
CA MET A 43 5.43 7.13 -8.61
C MET A 43 4.44 6.32 -9.45
N MET A 44 3.31 5.87 -8.87
CA MET A 44 2.25 5.17 -9.61
C MET A 44 1.52 6.11 -10.57
N VAL A 45 1.26 7.36 -10.16
CA VAL A 45 0.70 8.40 -11.05
C VAL A 45 1.59 8.64 -12.27
N HIS A 46 2.91 8.75 -12.07
CA HIS A 46 3.87 8.88 -13.19
C HIS A 46 3.88 7.64 -14.09
N ALA A 47 3.79 6.44 -13.50
CA ALA A 47 3.71 5.21 -14.28
C ALA A 47 2.42 5.14 -15.11
N ALA A 48 1.29 5.56 -14.54
CA ALA A 48 0.01 5.63 -15.23
C ALA A 48 0.06 6.65 -16.38
N ASP A 49 0.52 7.87 -16.14
CA ASP A 49 0.70 8.89 -17.20
C ASP A 49 1.64 8.42 -18.31
N ALA A 50 2.71 7.68 -17.98
CA ALA A 50 3.59 7.10 -18.98
C ALA A 50 2.85 6.09 -19.89
N LEU A 51 1.94 5.27 -19.33
CA LEU A 51 1.09 4.36 -20.09
C LEU A 51 0.14 5.12 -21.02
N GLU A 52 -0.48 6.19 -20.53
CA GLU A 52 -1.35 7.07 -21.34
C GLU A 52 -0.58 7.75 -22.48
N CYS A 53 0.71 8.04 -22.27
CA CYS A 53 1.62 8.53 -23.31
C CYS A 53 2.10 7.42 -24.26
N GLY A 54 1.60 6.19 -24.13
CA GLY A 54 1.90 5.05 -24.99
C GLY A 54 3.13 4.23 -24.57
N HIS A 55 3.78 4.52 -23.45
CA HIS A 55 4.91 3.72 -22.96
C HIS A 55 4.44 2.42 -22.33
N ARG A 56 4.91 1.29 -22.85
CA ARG A 56 4.46 -0.06 -22.45
C ARG A 56 5.41 -0.77 -21.48
N ARG A 57 6.63 -0.24 -21.32
CA ARG A 57 7.68 -0.82 -20.48
C ARG A 57 8.17 0.20 -19.49
N ILE A 58 7.99 -0.09 -18.21
CA ILE A 58 8.27 0.84 -17.11
C ILE A 58 9.30 0.21 -16.18
N LEU A 59 10.27 1.02 -15.76
CA LEU A 59 11.24 0.67 -14.72
C LEU A 59 11.12 1.67 -13.57
N ILE A 60 10.76 1.16 -12.39
CA ILE A 60 10.71 1.91 -11.15
C ILE A 60 11.99 1.67 -10.36
N ARG A 61 12.53 2.70 -9.72
CA ARG A 61 13.67 2.54 -8.80
C ARG A 61 13.24 2.96 -7.41
N THR A 62 13.38 2.04 -6.46
CA THR A 62 12.93 2.26 -5.09
C THR A 62 13.75 1.42 -4.10
N VAL A 63 13.69 1.78 -2.82
CA VAL A 63 14.13 0.94 -1.70
C VAL A 63 12.96 0.56 -0.80
N ASP A 64 11.77 1.08 -1.12
CA ASP A 64 10.56 0.98 -0.33
C ASP A 64 9.71 -0.22 -0.77
N THR A 65 9.28 -1.03 0.19
CA THR A 65 8.45 -2.21 -0.04
C THR A 65 7.02 -1.87 -0.41
N ASP A 66 6.49 -0.72 0.02
CA ASP A 66 5.15 -0.27 -0.33
C ASP A 66 5.03 -0.11 -1.86
N VAL A 67 6.07 0.46 -2.49
CA VAL A 67 6.16 0.60 -3.95
C VAL A 67 6.15 -0.74 -4.68
N VAL A 68 6.68 -1.83 -4.08
CA VAL A 68 6.63 -3.16 -4.70
C VAL A 68 5.19 -3.67 -4.73
N SER A 69 4.47 -3.54 -3.62
CA SER A 69 3.06 -3.94 -3.50
C SER A 69 2.18 -3.14 -4.47
N LEU A 70 2.38 -1.81 -4.52
CA LEU A 70 1.67 -0.91 -5.45
C LEU A 70 1.96 -1.25 -6.93
N ALA A 71 3.22 -1.51 -7.27
CA ALA A 71 3.59 -1.87 -8.63
C ALA A 71 2.95 -3.19 -9.09
N VAL A 72 2.82 -4.18 -8.20
CA VAL A 72 2.12 -5.44 -8.53
C VAL A 72 0.63 -5.18 -8.75
N ALA A 73 -0.01 -4.37 -7.91
CA ALA A 73 -1.42 -4.00 -8.09
C ALA A 73 -1.64 -3.24 -9.41
N LEU A 74 -0.81 -2.23 -9.72
CA LEU A 74 -0.86 -1.46 -10.97
C LEU A 74 -0.64 -2.36 -12.18
N ALA A 75 0.31 -3.30 -12.11
CA ALA A 75 0.58 -4.22 -13.22
C ALA A 75 -0.61 -5.13 -13.54
N ASN A 76 -1.38 -5.52 -12.52
CA ASN A 76 -2.62 -6.24 -12.71
C ASN A 76 -3.71 -5.34 -13.32
N GLU A 77 -3.91 -4.15 -12.74
CA GLU A 77 -4.93 -3.17 -13.14
C GLU A 77 -4.75 -2.70 -14.60
N ARG A 78 -3.51 -2.55 -15.05
CA ARG A 78 -3.15 -2.08 -16.40
C ARG A 78 -2.63 -3.20 -17.30
N SER A 79 -2.96 -4.46 -17.01
CA SER A 79 -2.41 -5.63 -17.71
C SER A 79 -2.71 -5.69 -19.22
N GLU A 80 -3.79 -5.03 -19.68
CA GLU A 80 -4.11 -4.93 -21.11
C GLU A 80 -3.16 -4.01 -21.87
N VAL A 81 -2.61 -3.00 -21.19
CA VAL A 81 -1.77 -1.98 -21.81
C VAL A 81 -0.29 -2.10 -21.44
N LEU A 82 0.04 -2.71 -20.32
CA LEU A 82 1.40 -2.80 -19.80
C LEU A 82 2.09 -4.10 -20.26
N ASP A 83 3.21 -3.98 -20.99
CA ASP A 83 4.04 -5.14 -21.35
C ASP A 83 4.89 -5.62 -20.18
N LYS A 84 5.65 -4.69 -19.56
CA LYS A 84 6.66 -5.00 -18.55
C LYS A 84 6.75 -3.88 -17.53
N LEU A 85 6.49 -4.22 -16.26
CA LEU A 85 6.83 -3.37 -15.12
C LEU A 85 7.90 -4.04 -14.27
N TRP A 86 9.05 -3.37 -14.17
CA TRP A 86 10.20 -3.81 -13.38
C TRP A 86 10.47 -2.83 -12.26
N LEU A 87 11.01 -3.34 -11.15
CA LEU A 87 11.59 -2.54 -10.09
C LEU A 87 13.08 -2.84 -9.96
N THR A 88 13.90 -1.79 -9.90
CA THR A 88 15.22 -1.87 -9.26
C THR A 88 15.03 -1.60 -7.77
N PHE A 89 15.17 -2.64 -6.96
CA PHE A 89 14.91 -2.62 -5.53
C PHE A 89 16.20 -2.74 -4.71
N GLY A 90 16.38 -1.90 -3.69
CA GLY A 90 17.51 -1.95 -2.76
C GLY A 90 18.70 -1.06 -3.14
N THR A 91 19.74 -1.06 -2.30
CA THR A 91 20.92 -0.19 -2.41
C THR A 91 22.21 -0.98 -2.61
N GLY A 92 23.21 -0.34 -3.23
CA GLY A 92 24.56 -0.88 -3.38
C GLY A 92 24.60 -2.29 -3.98
N LYS A 93 25.26 -3.21 -3.26
CA LYS A 93 25.42 -4.62 -3.66
C LYS A 93 24.13 -5.45 -3.53
N ASN A 94 23.15 -4.98 -2.76
CA ASN A 94 21.87 -5.68 -2.53
C ASN A 94 20.79 -5.24 -3.53
N ARG A 95 21.15 -4.48 -4.57
CA ARG A 95 20.21 -4.06 -5.60
C ARG A 95 19.81 -5.26 -6.47
N ARG A 96 18.52 -5.52 -6.57
CA ARG A 96 17.94 -6.60 -7.38
C ARG A 96 16.85 -6.07 -8.32
N TYR A 97 16.56 -6.84 -9.36
CA TYR A 97 15.43 -6.58 -10.25
C TYR A 97 14.24 -7.43 -9.83
N ILE A 98 13.06 -6.81 -9.73
CA ILE A 98 11.80 -7.48 -9.41
C ILE A 98 10.83 -7.28 -10.58
N ALA A 99 10.26 -8.38 -11.08
CA ALA A 99 9.31 -8.36 -12.18
C ALA A 99 7.86 -8.27 -11.66
N ALA A 100 7.38 -7.07 -11.34
CA ALA A 100 6.02 -6.89 -10.80
C ALA A 100 4.93 -7.48 -11.71
N HIS A 101 5.05 -7.32 -13.03
CA HIS A 101 4.14 -7.91 -14.02
C HIS A 101 4.08 -9.45 -13.96
N GLN A 102 5.20 -10.12 -13.68
CA GLN A 102 5.22 -11.59 -13.53
C GLN A 102 4.63 -12.02 -12.18
N ILE A 103 4.89 -11.26 -11.12
CA ILE A 103 4.27 -11.48 -9.81
C ILE A 103 2.76 -11.34 -9.92
N ALA A 104 2.27 -10.25 -10.53
CA ALA A 104 0.84 -10.01 -10.76
C ALA A 104 0.19 -11.17 -11.52
N LYS A 105 0.81 -11.62 -12.62
CA LYS A 105 0.34 -12.77 -13.40
C LYS A 105 0.30 -14.07 -12.58
N THR A 106 1.27 -14.28 -11.69
CA THR A 106 1.35 -15.48 -10.85
C THR A 106 0.32 -15.45 -9.72
N LEU A 107 0.11 -14.28 -9.11
CA LEU A 107 -0.87 -14.09 -8.05
C LEU A 107 -2.31 -14.15 -8.58
N GLY A 108 -2.52 -13.71 -9.82
CA GLY A 108 -3.84 -13.51 -10.39
C GLY A 108 -4.50 -12.22 -9.90
N PRO A 109 -5.68 -11.89 -10.45
CA PRO A 109 -6.29 -10.58 -10.30
C PRO A 109 -6.69 -10.25 -8.86
N GLU A 110 -7.33 -11.19 -8.18
CA GLU A 110 -7.82 -11.00 -6.82
C GLU A 110 -6.68 -10.73 -5.82
N LYS A 111 -5.65 -11.58 -5.84
CA LYS A 111 -4.53 -11.45 -4.91
C LYS A 111 -3.66 -10.23 -5.23
N SER A 112 -3.49 -9.90 -6.51
CA SER A 112 -2.75 -8.68 -6.91
C SER A 112 -3.46 -7.42 -6.42
N ARG A 113 -4.79 -7.38 -6.52
CA ARG A 113 -5.61 -6.28 -6.02
C ARG A 113 -5.66 -6.22 -4.50
N ALA A 114 -5.68 -7.36 -3.82
CA ALA A 114 -5.66 -7.45 -2.36
C ALA A 114 -4.28 -7.16 -1.73
N LEU A 115 -3.21 -7.22 -2.52
CA LEU A 115 -1.83 -7.16 -2.01
C LEU A 115 -1.51 -5.88 -1.22
N PRO A 116 -1.92 -4.66 -1.65
CA PRO A 116 -1.69 -3.45 -0.86
C PRO A 116 -2.35 -3.52 0.53
N VAL A 117 -3.57 -4.04 0.62
CA VAL A 117 -4.29 -4.21 1.90
C VAL A 117 -3.58 -5.24 2.78
N PHE A 118 -3.19 -6.37 2.21
CA PHE A 118 -2.43 -7.39 2.90
C PHE A 118 -1.13 -6.81 3.48
N HIS A 119 -0.41 -6.00 2.70
CA HIS A 119 0.82 -5.36 3.12
C HIS A 119 0.58 -4.35 4.26
N ALA A 120 -0.41 -3.47 4.13
CA ALA A 120 -0.78 -2.49 5.16
C ALA A 120 -1.18 -3.15 6.50
N ILE A 121 -1.84 -4.31 6.45
CA ILE A 121 -2.26 -5.04 7.65
C ILE A 121 -1.08 -5.76 8.31
N THR A 122 -0.26 -6.47 7.53
CA THR A 122 0.73 -7.41 8.07
C THR A 122 2.11 -6.82 8.26
N GLY A 123 2.51 -5.81 7.49
CA GLY A 123 3.87 -5.28 7.50
C GLY A 123 4.93 -6.19 6.84
N CYS A 124 4.51 -7.19 6.04
CA CYS A 124 5.32 -8.14 5.24
C CYS A 124 5.81 -9.44 5.95
N ASP A 125 6.07 -10.47 5.12
CA ASP A 125 6.57 -11.84 5.40
C ASP A 125 5.62 -12.90 6.00
N THR A 126 4.34 -12.94 5.59
CA THR A 126 3.45 -14.06 5.95
C THR A 126 2.80 -14.72 4.74
N ASN A 127 2.68 -16.06 4.76
CA ASN A 127 1.91 -16.79 3.76
C ASN A 127 0.42 -16.53 4.01
N ALA A 128 -0.27 -15.93 3.05
CA ALA A 128 -1.67 -15.56 3.17
C ALA A 128 -2.60 -16.79 3.29
N PHE A 129 -3.62 -16.67 4.13
CA PHE A 129 -4.73 -17.62 4.25
C PHE A 129 -5.68 -17.41 3.07
N PRO A 130 -6.19 -18.44 2.37
CA PRO A 130 -7.10 -18.23 1.24
C PRO A 130 -8.36 -17.42 1.60
N GLU A 131 -8.93 -17.69 2.77
CA GLU A 131 -10.20 -17.11 3.27
C GLU A 131 -10.13 -15.60 3.54
N VAL A 132 -8.93 -15.02 3.73
CA VAL A 132 -8.81 -13.57 3.97
C VAL A 132 -8.79 -12.75 2.69
N THR A 133 -8.63 -13.38 1.52
CA THR A 133 -8.56 -12.65 0.25
C THR A 133 -9.83 -11.82 0.01
N THR A 134 -11.01 -12.39 0.29
CA THR A 134 -12.29 -11.70 0.18
C THR A 134 -12.39 -10.50 1.12
N ALA A 135 -11.93 -10.64 2.37
CA ALA A 135 -11.89 -9.54 3.33
C ALA A 135 -10.94 -8.43 2.85
N PHE A 136 -9.74 -8.77 2.35
CA PHE A 136 -8.83 -7.78 1.79
C PHE A 136 -9.41 -7.08 0.55
N LEU A 137 -10.08 -7.81 -0.34
CA LEU A 137 -10.76 -7.22 -1.50
C LEU A 137 -11.88 -6.26 -1.09
N SER A 138 -12.66 -6.57 -0.06
CA SER A 138 -13.68 -5.65 0.45
C SER A 138 -13.08 -4.34 0.96
N LEU A 139 -11.90 -4.39 1.60
CA LEU A 139 -11.17 -3.19 2.03
C LEU A 139 -10.52 -2.44 0.86
N ALA A 140 -10.06 -3.17 -0.16
CA ALA A 140 -9.50 -2.60 -1.39
C ALA A 140 -10.57 -1.99 -2.31
N SER A 141 -11.85 -2.07 -1.95
CA SER A 141 -12.98 -1.54 -2.73
C SER A 141 -13.49 -0.21 -2.16
N THR A 142 -12.60 0.58 -1.57
CA THR A 142 -12.88 1.93 -1.05
C THR A 142 -14.18 2.03 -0.23
N PRO A 143 -14.40 1.14 0.77
CA PRO A 143 -15.66 1.13 1.49
C PRO A 143 -15.82 2.43 2.31
N SER A 144 -17.05 2.89 2.51
CA SER A 144 -17.35 4.09 3.32
C SER A 144 -17.20 3.84 4.82
N GLU A 145 -17.36 2.59 5.24
CA GLU A 145 -17.21 2.12 6.62
C GLU A 145 -16.62 0.70 6.62
N LEU A 146 -16.23 0.19 7.78
CA LEU A 146 -15.67 -1.16 7.86
C LEU A 146 -16.76 -2.21 7.56
N PRO A 147 -16.61 -3.06 6.52
CA PRO A 147 -17.66 -4.01 6.17
C PRO A 147 -17.90 -5.06 7.26
N ASP A 148 -19.15 -5.51 7.36
CA ASP A 148 -19.56 -6.52 8.34
C ASP A 148 -18.72 -7.80 8.24
N GLY A 149 -18.31 -8.32 9.40
CA GLY A 149 -17.53 -9.56 9.50
C GLY A 149 -16.05 -9.46 9.10
N VAL A 150 -15.60 -8.35 8.50
CA VAL A 150 -14.18 -8.15 8.16
C VAL A 150 -13.30 -8.15 9.40
N LEU A 151 -13.71 -7.46 10.47
CA LEU A 151 -12.96 -7.42 11.73
C LEU A 151 -12.74 -8.83 12.29
N SER A 152 -13.80 -9.65 12.38
CA SER A 152 -13.72 -11.01 12.90
C SER A 152 -12.86 -11.92 12.02
N THR A 153 -12.97 -11.79 10.69
CA THR A 153 -12.17 -12.56 9.73
C THR A 153 -10.68 -12.22 9.87
N LEU A 154 -10.36 -10.93 9.95
CA LEU A 154 -8.98 -10.47 10.11
C LEU A 154 -8.43 -10.75 11.50
N GLU A 155 -9.24 -10.68 12.56
CA GLU A 155 -8.84 -11.09 13.90
C GLU A 155 -8.46 -12.57 13.94
N ARG A 156 -9.27 -13.44 13.33
CA ARG A 156 -8.96 -14.86 13.21
C ARG A 156 -7.64 -15.09 12.46
N PHE A 157 -7.44 -14.35 11.38
CA PHE A 157 -6.18 -14.38 10.64
C PHE A 157 -4.97 -13.95 11.48
N ILE A 158 -5.07 -12.84 12.21
CA ILE A 158 -4.01 -12.40 13.11
C ILE A 158 -3.72 -13.45 14.19
N VAL A 159 -4.74 -14.10 14.76
CA VAL A 159 -4.52 -15.20 15.71
C VAL A 159 -3.67 -16.31 15.09
N LEU A 160 -3.99 -16.72 13.86
CA LEU A 160 -3.28 -17.76 13.14
C LEU A 160 -1.86 -17.36 12.71
N LEU A 161 -1.59 -16.07 12.51
CA LEU A 161 -0.23 -15.59 12.27
C LEU A 161 0.70 -15.83 13.48
N TYR A 162 0.19 -15.70 14.70
CA TYR A 162 0.98 -15.85 15.93
C TYR A 162 0.97 -17.27 16.50
N ASP A 163 -0.11 -18.03 16.28
CA ASP A 163 -0.25 -19.44 16.67
C ASP A 163 -1.14 -20.17 15.64
N ARG A 164 -0.51 -20.79 14.63
CA ARG A 164 -1.19 -21.53 13.54
C ARG A 164 -2.07 -22.68 14.01
N THR A 165 -1.84 -23.19 15.21
CA THR A 165 -2.61 -24.30 15.81
C THR A 165 -3.72 -23.80 16.72
N SER A 166 -3.84 -22.49 16.92
CA SER A 166 -4.82 -21.90 17.81
C SER A 166 -6.23 -22.10 17.27
N THR A 167 -7.11 -22.60 18.14
CA THR A 167 -8.56 -22.61 17.93
C THR A 167 -9.23 -21.32 18.40
N CYS A 168 -8.48 -20.40 19.02
CA CYS A 168 -9.03 -19.12 19.46
C CYS A 168 -9.37 -18.22 18.27
N CYS A 169 -10.46 -17.49 18.38
CA CYS A 169 -10.85 -16.44 17.45
C CYS A 169 -10.60 -15.03 18.00
N ASP A 170 -10.30 -14.92 19.31
CA ASP A 170 -10.08 -13.64 19.99
C ASP A 170 -8.58 -13.39 20.24
N VAL A 171 -8.12 -12.23 19.78
CA VAL A 171 -6.70 -11.85 19.87
C VAL A 171 -6.27 -11.55 21.32
N ASN A 172 -7.15 -11.04 22.18
CA ASN A 172 -6.82 -10.82 23.60
C ASN A 172 -6.67 -12.15 24.35
N VAL A 173 -7.52 -13.14 24.05
CA VAL A 173 -7.40 -14.50 24.60
C VAL A 173 -6.06 -15.12 24.19
N LEU A 174 -5.70 -15.02 22.90
CA LEU A 174 -4.40 -15.46 22.42
C LEU A 174 -3.26 -14.70 23.10
N ARG A 175 -3.35 -13.36 23.17
CA ARG A 175 -2.34 -12.51 23.79
C ARG A 175 -2.09 -12.91 25.25
N LYS A 176 -3.14 -13.18 26.03
CA LYS A 176 -3.04 -13.68 27.42
C LYS A 176 -2.33 -15.04 27.48
N LYS A 177 -2.69 -15.97 26.59
CA LYS A 177 -2.06 -17.30 26.49
C LYS A 177 -0.58 -17.18 26.16
N LEU A 178 -0.22 -16.33 25.19
CA LEU A 178 1.16 -16.12 24.76
C LEU A 178 2.00 -15.42 25.83
N PHE A 179 1.44 -14.43 26.52
CA PHE A 179 2.10 -13.75 27.64
C PHE A 179 2.42 -14.69 28.81
N SER A 180 1.59 -15.71 29.02
CA SER A 180 1.77 -16.70 30.08
C SER A 180 2.84 -17.76 29.78
N ARG A 181 3.34 -17.83 28.53
CA ARG A 181 4.43 -18.74 28.14
C ARG A 181 5.77 -18.06 28.42
N LYS A 182 6.69 -18.74 29.12
CA LYS A 182 8.07 -18.23 29.33
C LYS A 182 8.70 -17.91 27.96
N SER A 183 9.46 -16.82 27.88
CA SER A 183 10.31 -16.39 26.74
C SER A 183 9.70 -15.61 25.56
N ARG A 184 8.59 -14.87 25.71
CA ARG A 184 8.17 -13.90 24.68
C ARG A 184 8.31 -12.45 25.14
N SER A 185 8.94 -11.61 24.31
CA SER A 185 8.95 -10.16 24.48
C SER A 185 7.51 -9.62 24.33
N LEU A 186 7.22 -8.47 24.95
CA LEU A 186 5.97 -7.75 24.71
C LEU A 186 5.79 -7.38 23.22
N GLU A 187 6.89 -7.20 22.51
CA GLU A 187 6.94 -6.91 21.07
C GLU A 187 6.53 -8.13 20.21
N ASP A 188 6.70 -9.35 20.73
CA ASP A 188 6.34 -10.61 20.05
C ASP A 188 4.86 -11.01 20.24
N LEU A 189 4.07 -10.12 20.86
CA LEU A 189 2.66 -10.36 21.16
C LEU A 189 1.75 -9.63 20.17
N PRO A 190 0.63 -10.24 19.74
CA PRO A 190 -0.29 -9.59 18.83
C PRO A 190 -0.93 -8.37 19.49
N ARG A 191 -1.27 -7.34 18.71
CA ARG A 191 -1.96 -6.14 19.22
C ARG A 191 -3.24 -6.52 19.99
N THR A 192 -3.65 -5.70 20.95
CA THR A 192 -4.96 -5.89 21.59
C THR A 192 -6.09 -5.77 20.56
N ARG A 193 -7.26 -6.36 20.84
CA ARG A 193 -8.43 -6.30 19.94
C ARG A 193 -8.79 -4.85 19.55
N ALA A 194 -8.80 -3.94 20.53
CA ALA A 194 -9.05 -2.51 20.27
C ALA A 194 -7.99 -1.91 19.34
N ALA A 195 -6.70 -2.18 19.57
CA ALA A 195 -5.63 -1.69 18.70
C ALA A 195 -5.65 -2.34 17.30
N LEU A 196 -6.13 -3.57 17.19
CA LEU A 196 -6.29 -4.28 15.92
C LEU A 196 -7.40 -3.66 15.07
N GLU A 197 -8.58 -3.39 15.64
CA GLU A 197 -9.69 -2.74 14.92
C GLU A 197 -9.24 -1.40 14.30
N GLN A 198 -8.56 -0.60 15.10
CA GLN A 198 -7.99 0.69 14.72
C GLN A 198 -6.94 0.53 13.61
N HIS A 199 -6.14 -0.53 13.67
CA HIS A 199 -5.16 -0.87 12.64
C HIS A 199 -5.83 -1.25 11.31
N ILE A 200 -6.91 -2.02 11.38
CA ILE A 200 -7.68 -2.44 10.20
C ILE A 200 -8.33 -1.22 9.52
N LYS A 201 -8.95 -0.32 10.29
CA LYS A 201 -9.52 0.92 9.72
C LYS A 201 -8.47 1.78 9.04
N ARG A 202 -7.31 1.98 9.67
CA ARG A 202 -6.20 2.70 9.02
C ARG A 202 -5.68 1.99 7.77
N ALA A 203 -5.58 0.67 7.80
CA ALA A 203 -5.17 -0.10 6.64
C ALA A 203 -6.20 0.00 5.51
N ALA A 204 -7.50 0.02 5.82
CA ALA A 204 -8.56 0.25 4.83
C ALA A 204 -8.47 1.66 4.22
N TYR A 205 -8.21 2.68 5.05
CA TYR A 205 -7.96 4.05 4.57
C TYR A 205 -6.75 4.12 3.63
N GLN A 206 -5.59 3.64 4.09
CA GLN A 206 -4.35 3.69 3.32
C GLN A 206 -4.46 2.83 2.06
N ALA A 207 -4.79 1.55 2.20
CA ALA A 207 -4.72 0.60 1.11
C ALA A 207 -5.90 0.70 0.14
N GLY A 208 -7.09 1.04 0.64
CA GLY A 208 -8.29 1.23 -0.17
C GLY A 208 -8.31 2.61 -0.83
N HIS A 209 -8.35 3.67 -0.02
CA HIS A 209 -8.62 5.03 -0.51
C HIS A 209 -7.40 5.75 -1.09
N ILE A 210 -6.20 5.50 -0.57
CA ILE A 210 -4.97 6.15 -1.06
C ILE A 210 -4.28 5.27 -2.11
N TRP A 211 -3.95 4.04 -1.75
CA TRP A 211 -3.20 3.12 -2.61
C TRP A 211 -4.04 2.50 -3.72
N GLY A 212 -5.32 2.20 -3.46
CA GLY A 212 -6.24 1.67 -4.47
C GLY A 212 -6.48 2.63 -5.63
N GLU A 213 -6.30 3.93 -5.39
CA GLU A 213 -6.45 5.01 -6.36
C GLU A 213 -5.09 5.64 -6.74
N ALA A 214 -3.97 4.97 -6.46
CA ALA A 214 -2.62 5.54 -6.64
C ALA A 214 -2.27 5.88 -8.10
N ALA A 215 -3.01 5.35 -9.07
CA ALA A 215 -2.85 5.69 -10.49
C ALA A 215 -3.51 7.03 -10.87
N ILE A 216 -4.36 7.59 -10.02
CA ILE A 216 -5.12 8.82 -10.27
C ILE A 216 -4.43 10.00 -9.59
N ALA A 217 -4.15 11.07 -10.32
CA ALA A 217 -3.40 12.22 -9.77
C ALA A 217 -4.12 12.91 -8.59
N PHE A 218 -5.43 13.04 -8.66
CA PHE A 218 -6.24 13.73 -7.66
C PHE A 218 -7.41 12.85 -7.20
N VAL A 219 -7.41 12.46 -5.93
CA VAL A 219 -8.40 11.53 -5.37
C VAL A 219 -9.27 12.27 -4.36
N SER A 220 -10.59 12.06 -4.40
CA SER A 220 -11.48 12.54 -3.36
C SER A 220 -11.43 11.60 -2.16
N LEU A 221 -10.66 11.99 -1.13
CA LEU A 221 -10.47 11.15 0.06
C LEU A 221 -11.60 11.38 1.09
N PRO A 222 -12.07 10.32 1.77
CA PRO A 222 -12.92 10.50 2.93
C PRO A 222 -12.15 11.17 4.07
N SER A 223 -12.88 11.74 5.02
CA SER A 223 -12.31 12.39 6.18
C SER A 223 -11.46 11.39 6.97
N PRO A 224 -10.17 11.67 7.25
CA PRO A 224 -9.35 10.80 8.09
C PRO A 224 -9.93 10.56 9.48
N PHE A 225 -10.76 11.49 9.98
CA PHE A 225 -11.40 11.38 11.30
C PHE A 225 -12.39 10.21 11.39
N ASP A 226 -13.03 9.86 10.27
CA ASP A 226 -13.92 8.70 10.18
C ASP A 226 -13.14 7.37 10.17
N TRP A 227 -11.82 7.45 10.00
CA TRP A 227 -10.90 6.31 9.90
C TRP A 227 -9.85 6.30 11.02
N ASP A 228 -10.24 6.78 12.20
CA ASP A 228 -9.44 6.73 13.43
C ASP A 228 -8.09 7.49 13.36
N TRP A 229 -8.11 8.64 12.69
CA TRP A 229 -7.08 9.66 12.81
C TRP A 229 -7.58 10.84 13.65
N VAL A 230 -6.66 11.47 14.39
CA VAL A 230 -6.92 12.69 15.16
C VAL A 230 -5.97 13.80 14.72
N LYS A 231 -6.42 15.04 14.76
CA LYS A 231 -5.58 16.20 14.46
C LYS A 231 -4.78 16.54 15.72
N SER A 232 -3.46 16.56 15.60
CA SER A 232 -2.60 17.05 16.68
C SER A 232 -2.61 18.57 16.76
N GLY A 233 -2.12 19.11 17.88
CA GLY A 233 -2.02 20.56 18.11
C GLY A 233 -1.22 21.30 17.02
N ASP A 234 -0.29 20.61 16.35
CA ASP A 234 0.50 21.14 15.23
C ASP A 234 -0.15 20.89 13.85
N GLU A 235 -1.47 20.67 13.83
CA GLU A 235 -2.29 20.38 12.65
C GLU A 235 -1.98 19.10 11.86
N ARG A 236 -0.98 18.33 12.27
CA ARG A 236 -0.65 17.02 11.66
C ARG A 236 -1.65 15.95 12.08
N LEU A 237 -2.03 15.08 11.16
CA LEU A 237 -2.79 13.87 11.48
C LEU A 237 -1.92 12.91 12.30
N GLN A 238 -2.49 12.37 13.37
CA GLN A 238 -1.87 11.39 14.24
C GLN A 238 -2.83 10.22 14.49
N LYS A 239 -2.27 9.06 14.79
CA LYS A 239 -3.03 7.86 15.16
C LYS A 239 -3.69 8.09 16.52
N THR A 240 -4.98 7.79 16.66
CA THR A 240 -5.77 7.96 17.91
C THR A 240 -5.18 7.20 19.10
N LEU A 241 -4.42 6.13 18.85
CA LEU A 241 -3.65 5.41 19.86
C LEU A 241 -2.14 5.52 19.54
N ARG A 242 -1.46 6.44 20.23
CA ARG A 242 0.01 6.40 20.36
C ARG A 242 0.34 5.43 21.49
N TRP A 243 0.91 4.28 21.17
CA TRP A 243 1.77 3.61 22.14
C TRP A 243 3.07 4.41 22.17
N GLN A 244 3.33 5.11 23.28
CA GLN A 244 4.70 5.40 23.65
C GLN A 244 5.35 4.03 23.88
N VAL A 245 6.26 3.66 22.99
CA VAL A 245 7.28 2.65 23.31
C VAL A 245 8.35 3.38 24.12
#